data_AF-A0A170T6D8-F1
#
_entry.id   AF-A0A170T6D8-F1
#
_cell.length_a   1.000
_cell.length_b   1.000
_cell.length_c   1.000
_cell.angle_alpha   90.00
_cell.angle_beta   90.00
_cell.angle_gamma   90.00
#
_symmetry.space_group_name_H-M   'P 1'
#
loop_
_entity.id
_entity.type
_entity.pdbx_description
1 polymer ?
#
loop_
_entity_poly.entity_id
_entity_poly.type
_entity_poly.pdbx_seq_one_letter_code
_entity_poly.pdbx_strand_id
1 'polypeptide(L)'
;MKLYKDFIASTPEEHRDKLVCASNADLDADTSLDPATKGKLKTQRCRLRRFLSNTAWQQAEAIETIDAVIRMKDRVLNLAAHWGEEPLYQAELDKALKLVSRLERVLT
;
A
#
# COMPACT_ATOMS: atom_id res chain seq x y z
N MET A 1 -0.70 -2.27 -7.23
CA MET A 1 -1.05 -1.77 -5.88
C MET A 1 -2.33 -0.91 -5.82
N LYS A 2 -3.27 -1.03 -6.78
CA LYS A 2 -4.49 -0.18 -6.78
C LYS A 2 -5.32 -0.33 -5.49
N LEU A 3 -5.52 -1.57 -5.04
CA LEU A 3 -6.26 -1.88 -3.82
C LEU A 3 -5.58 -1.36 -2.53
N TYR A 4 -4.24 -1.32 -2.51
CA TYR A 4 -3.49 -0.71 -1.41
C TYR A 4 -3.69 0.82 -1.40
N LYS A 5 -3.49 1.49 -2.54
CA LYS A 5 -3.60 2.95 -2.65
C LYS A 5 -5.00 3.45 -2.37
N ASP A 6 -6.01 2.78 -2.91
CA ASP A 6 -7.38 3.28 -2.88
C ASP A 6 -8.06 3.01 -1.52
N PHE A 7 -7.74 1.89 -0.86
CA PHE A 7 -8.46 1.44 0.33
C PHE A 7 -7.60 1.27 1.58
N ILE A 8 -6.35 0.81 1.47
CA ILE A 8 -5.52 0.50 2.64
C ILE A 8 -4.74 1.72 3.13
N ALA A 9 -4.18 2.51 2.21
CA ALA A 9 -3.41 3.71 2.55
C ALA A 9 -4.30 4.83 3.13
N SER A 10 -5.56 4.89 2.73
CA SER A 10 -6.57 5.85 3.21
C SER A 10 -7.26 5.43 4.52
N THR A 11 -7.11 4.17 4.95
CA THR A 11 -7.75 3.65 6.16
C THR A 11 -6.72 3.49 7.29
N PRO A 12 -6.96 4.07 8.49
CA PRO A 12 -6.11 3.88 9.66
C PRO A 12 -5.94 2.40 10.01
N GLU A 13 -4.75 2.00 10.47
CA GLU A 13 -4.40 0.60 10.75
C GLU A 13 -5.39 -0.08 11.70
N GLU A 14 -5.80 0.63 12.75
CA GLU A 14 -6.77 0.22 13.77
C GLU A 14 -8.19 -0.05 13.23
N HIS A 15 -8.46 0.29 11.97
CA HIS A 15 -9.77 0.16 11.35
C HIS A 15 -9.75 -0.70 10.07
N ARG A 16 -8.57 -1.18 9.65
CA ARG A 16 -8.45 -1.99 8.42
C ARG A 16 -9.12 -3.35 8.53
N ASP A 17 -9.15 -3.93 9.72
CA ASP A 17 -9.86 -5.17 10.04
C ASP A 17 -11.39 -5.03 9.89
N LYS A 18 -11.93 -3.81 10.02
CA LYS A 18 -13.34 -3.48 9.84
C LYS A 18 -13.79 -3.32 8.39
N LEU A 19 -12.85 -3.25 7.43
CA LEU A 19 -13.18 -3.17 6.00
C LEU A 19 -13.87 -4.45 5.47
N VAL A 20 -13.79 -5.54 6.22
CA VAL A 20 -14.40 -6.82 5.87
C VAL A 20 -15.31 -7.26 7.02
N CYS A 21 -16.50 -7.78 6.69
CA CYS A 21 -17.42 -8.34 7.69
C CYS A 21 -16.68 -9.30 8.64
N ALA A 22 -16.87 -9.08 9.95
CA ALA A 22 -16.23 -9.87 10.99
C ALA A 22 -16.73 -11.33 11.01
N SER A 23 -17.94 -11.59 10.54
CA SER A 23 -18.56 -12.90 10.48
C SER A 23 -19.00 -13.28 9.06
N ASN A 24 -19.48 -14.51 8.89
CA ASN A 24 -20.08 -14.99 7.66
C ASN A 24 -21.62 -14.99 7.73
N ALA A 25 -22.23 -14.36 8.74
CA ALA A 25 -23.66 -14.44 9.00
C ALA A 25 -24.51 -13.90 7.84
N ASP A 26 -24.04 -12.86 7.16
CA ASP A 26 -24.62 -12.31 5.93
C ASP A 26 -24.59 -13.32 4.78
N LEU A 27 -23.48 -14.03 4.59
CA LEU A 27 -23.38 -15.10 3.58
C LEU A 27 -24.23 -16.31 3.95
N ASP A 28 -24.34 -16.62 5.24
CA ASP A 28 -25.15 -17.73 5.74
C ASP A 28 -26.64 -17.47 5.54
N ALA A 29 -27.09 -16.25 5.83
CA ALA A 29 -28.48 -15.81 5.63
C ALA A 29 -28.87 -15.64 4.15
N ASP A 30 -27.91 -15.52 3.23
CA ASP A 30 -28.20 -15.35 1.81
C ASP A 30 -28.70 -16.65 1.15
N THR A 31 -30.00 -16.68 0.82
CA THR A 31 -30.65 -17.82 0.18
C THR A 31 -30.50 -17.83 -1.34
N SER A 32 -29.96 -16.77 -1.94
CA SER A 32 -29.73 -16.67 -3.39
C SER A 32 -28.46 -17.39 -3.85
N LEU A 33 -27.57 -17.70 -2.92
CA LEU A 33 -26.29 -18.35 -3.19
C LEU A 33 -26.36 -19.86 -2.99
N ASP A 34 -25.86 -20.61 -3.97
CA ASP A 34 -25.68 -22.05 -3.83
C ASP A 34 -24.60 -22.38 -2.78
N PRO A 35 -24.64 -23.58 -2.17
CA PRO A 35 -23.69 -23.96 -1.11
C PRO A 35 -22.22 -23.91 -1.53
N ALA A 36 -21.89 -24.23 -2.78
CA ALA A 36 -20.51 -24.25 -3.26
C ALA A 36 -19.96 -22.84 -3.45
N THR A 37 -20.75 -21.93 -4.03
CA THR A 37 -20.38 -20.51 -4.14
C THR A 37 -20.27 -19.86 -2.77
N LYS A 38 -21.18 -20.17 -1.84
CA LYS A 38 -21.13 -19.71 -0.45
C LYS A 38 -19.82 -20.14 0.24
N GLY A 39 -19.41 -21.40 0.08
CA GLY A 39 -18.14 -21.90 0.61
C GLY A 39 -16.91 -21.18 0.04
N LYS A 40 -16.91 -20.89 -1.27
CA LYS A 40 -15.83 -20.11 -1.92
C LYS A 40 -15.76 -18.69 -1.34
N LEU A 41 -16.88 -18.01 -1.21
CA LEU A 41 -16.93 -16.64 -0.68
C LEU A 41 -16.43 -16.55 0.75
N LYS A 42 -16.84 -17.47 1.63
CA LYS A 42 -16.31 -17.57 3.01
C LYS A 42 -14.80 -17.74 3.02
N THR A 43 -14.27 -18.61 2.16
CA THR A 43 -12.83 -18.84 2.04
C THR A 43 -12.09 -17.58 1.62
N GLN A 44 -12.59 -16.88 0.60
CA GLN A 44 -11.99 -15.63 0.13
C GLN A 44 -12.06 -14.54 1.20
N ARG A 45 -13.18 -14.45 1.95
CA ARG A 45 -13.31 -13.51 3.06
C ARG A 45 -12.28 -13.76 4.14
N CYS A 46 -12.07 -15.00 4.55
CA CYS A 46 -11.03 -15.37 5.51
C CYS A 46 -9.63 -15.00 5.02
N ARG A 47 -9.33 -15.26 3.74
CA ARG A 47 -8.04 -14.87 3.13
C ARG A 47 -7.85 -13.36 3.12
N LEU A 48 -8.89 -12.60 2.77
CA LEU A 48 -8.83 -11.14 2.72
C LEU A 48 -8.64 -10.55 4.12
N ARG A 49 -9.38 -11.04 5.12
CA ARG A 49 -9.15 -10.69 6.53
C ARG A 49 -7.71 -10.94 6.94
N ARG A 50 -7.19 -12.13 6.65
CA ARG A 50 -5.80 -12.49 6.97
C ARG A 50 -4.82 -11.54 6.28
N PHE A 51 -5.04 -11.23 5.00
CA PHE A 51 -4.23 -10.29 4.24
C PHE A 51 -4.22 -8.88 4.86
N LEU A 52 -5.38 -8.37 5.27
CA LEU A 52 -5.51 -7.06 5.91
C LEU A 52 -4.91 -7.01 7.33
N SER A 53 -5.01 -8.12 8.08
CA SER A 53 -4.45 -8.24 9.43
C SER A 53 -2.95 -8.54 9.46
N ASN A 54 -2.37 -9.00 8.35
CA ASN A 54 -0.97 -9.37 8.27
C ASN A 54 -0.15 -8.17 7.76
N THR A 55 1.14 -8.12 8.10
CA THR A 55 2.08 -7.06 7.71
C THR A 55 2.42 -7.04 6.21
N ALA A 56 1.71 -7.81 5.38
CA ALA A 56 1.92 -7.88 3.93
C ALA A 56 1.73 -6.52 3.23
N TRP A 57 0.95 -5.61 3.80
CA TRP A 57 0.82 -4.23 3.31
C TRP A 57 2.02 -3.35 3.69
N GLN A 58 2.74 -3.63 4.78
CA GLN A 58 3.99 -2.93 5.13
C GLN A 58 5.05 -3.21 4.07
N GLN A 59 5.14 -4.45 3.58
CA GLN A 59 6.00 -4.79 2.45
C GLN A 59 5.60 -4.05 1.17
N ALA A 60 4.31 -3.83 0.96
CA ALA A 60 3.82 -3.07 -0.19
C ALA A 60 4.20 -1.57 -0.06
N GLU A 61 4.08 -0.98 1.14
CA GLU A 61 4.58 0.37 1.43
C GLU A 61 6.10 0.48 1.21
N ALA A 62 6.86 -0.53 1.64
CA ALA A 62 8.31 -0.62 1.43
C ALA A 62 8.65 -0.61 -0.06
N ILE A 63 7.99 -1.47 -0.85
CA ILE A 63 8.22 -1.57 -2.30
C ILE A 63 7.89 -0.24 -2.99
N GLU A 64 6.79 0.42 -2.64
CA GLU A 64 6.46 1.74 -3.23
C GLU A 64 7.47 2.81 -2.85
N THR A 65 7.96 2.78 -1.62
CA THR A 65 8.97 3.73 -1.15
C THR A 65 10.30 3.50 -1.87
N ILE A 66 10.70 2.24 -2.07
CA ILE A 66 11.90 1.87 -2.86
C ILE A 66 11.75 2.33 -4.32
N ASP A 67 10.62 2.05 -4.96
CA ASP A 67 10.35 2.49 -6.34
C ASP A 67 10.43 4.01 -6.48
N ALA A 68 9.91 4.75 -5.50
CA ALA A 68 9.99 6.21 -5.48
C ALA A 68 11.43 6.71 -5.32
N VAL A 69 12.23 6.07 -4.47
CA VAL A 69 13.67 6.37 -4.30
C VAL A 69 14.44 6.08 -5.59
N ILE A 70 14.21 4.93 -6.24
CA ILE A 70 14.85 4.56 -7.51
C ILE A 70 14.53 5.59 -8.60
N ARG A 71 13.26 5.99 -8.73
CA ARG A 71 12.86 7.03 -9.70
C ARG A 71 13.46 8.39 -9.39
N MET A 72 13.62 8.74 -8.11
CA MET A 72 14.21 10.01 -7.70
C MET A 72 15.73 10.03 -7.92
N LYS A 73 16.42 8.90 -7.71
CA LYS A 73 17.86 8.75 -7.99
C LYS A 73 18.19 9.22 -9.40
N ASP A 74 17.45 8.77 -10.41
CA ASP A 74 17.77 9.10 -11.81
C ASP A 74 17.54 10.59 -12.13
N ARG A 75 16.67 11.29 -11.39
CA ARG A 75 16.46 12.74 -11.52
C ARG A 75 17.55 13.54 -10.83
N VAL A 76 17.89 13.18 -9.60
CA VAL A 76 18.91 13.86 -8.78
C VAL A 76 20.31 13.65 -9.36
N LEU A 77 20.62 12.46 -9.89
CA LEU A 77 21.93 12.14 -10.46
C LEU A 77 22.12 12.64 -11.89
N ASN A 78 21.07 13.15 -12.55
CA ASN A 78 21.19 13.73 -13.88
C ASN A 78 21.61 15.20 -13.83
N LEU A 79 22.87 15.45 -13.47
CA LEU A 79 23.47 16.79 -13.41
C LEU A 79 23.35 17.59 -14.72
N ALA A 80 23.31 16.90 -15.87
CA ALA A 80 23.16 17.54 -17.17
C ALA A 80 21.74 18.08 -17.44
N ALA A 81 20.72 17.68 -16.67
CA ALA A 81 19.38 18.27 -16.75
C ALA A 81 19.24 19.55 -15.91
N HIS A 82 20.20 19.83 -15.01
CA HIS A 82 20.10 20.90 -14.00
C HIS A 82 20.93 22.14 -14.34
N TRP A 83 21.36 22.32 -15.58
CA TRP A 83 22.20 23.45 -16.03
C TRP A 83 21.51 24.82 -15.81
N GLY A 84 21.69 25.39 -14.62
CA GLY A 84 21.29 26.75 -14.26
C GLY A 84 20.05 26.88 -13.37
N GLU A 85 19.39 25.78 -12.98
CA GLU A 85 18.16 25.81 -12.17
C GLU A 85 18.41 25.34 -10.73
N GLU A 86 19.26 26.07 -10.00
CA GLU A 86 19.63 25.81 -8.60
C GLU A 86 18.43 25.59 -7.63
N PRO A 87 17.30 26.33 -7.75
CA PRO A 87 16.11 26.07 -6.92
C PRO A 87 15.43 24.73 -7.20
N LEU A 88 15.51 24.23 -8.44
CA LEU A 88 14.88 22.95 -8.82
C LEU A 88 15.71 21.77 -8.33
N TYR A 89 17.04 21.88 -8.39
CA TYR A 89 17.95 20.87 -7.83
C TYR A 89 17.77 20.72 -6.31
N GLN A 90 17.71 21.83 -5.56
CA GLN A 90 17.50 21.80 -4.11
C GLN A 90 16.15 21.18 -3.73
N ALA A 91 15.08 21.50 -4.48
CA ALA A 91 13.75 20.92 -4.25
C ALA A 91 13.70 19.41 -4.56
N GLU A 92 14.48 18.93 -5.53
CA GLU A 92 14.63 17.49 -5.80
C GLU A 92 15.42 16.77 -4.70
N LEU A 93 16.49 17.39 -4.19
CA LEU A 93 17.26 16.91 -3.03
C LEU A 93 16.39 16.78 -1.78
N ASP A 94 15.59 17.80 -1.45
CA ASP A 94 14.70 17.78 -0.29
C ASP A 94 13.64 16.67 -0.40
N LYS A 95 13.13 16.43 -1.62
CA LYS A 95 12.21 15.32 -1.88
C LYS A 95 12.91 13.96 -1.74
N ALA A 96 14.14 13.83 -2.24
CA ALA A 96 14.92 12.61 -2.11
C ALA A 96 15.22 12.28 -0.65
N LEU A 97 15.63 13.26 0.16
CA LEU A 97 15.88 13.09 1.59
C LEU A 97 14.62 12.65 2.33
N LYS A 98 13.46 13.26 2.05
CA LYS A 98 12.18 12.81 2.65
C LYS A 98 11.81 11.37 2.26
N LEU A 99 12.11 10.95 1.04
CA LEU A 99 11.87 9.57 0.59
C LEU A 99 12.81 8.58 1.30
N VAL A 100 14.09 8.95 1.49
CA VAL A 100 15.05 8.14 2.26
C VAL A 100 14.62 8.01 3.71
N SER A 101 14.22 9.09 4.39
CA SER A 101 13.71 9.00 5.77
C SER A 101 12.45 8.16 5.89
N ARG A 102 11.55 8.20 4.89
CA ARG A 102 10.39 7.28 4.84
C ARG A 102 10.83 5.83 4.65
N LEU A 103 11.84 5.58 3.83
CA LEU A 103 12.38 4.24 3.60
C LEU A 103 13.00 3.67 4.88
N GLU A 104 13.84 4.46 5.57
CA GLU A 104 14.45 4.08 6.85
C GLU A 104 13.39 3.68 7.88
N ARG A 105 12.30 4.43 7.97
CA ARG A 105 11.18 4.14 8.89
C ARG A 105 10.42 2.86 8.55
N VAL A 106 10.39 2.45 7.29
CA VAL A 106 9.68 1.23 6.86
C VAL A 106 10.59 0.00 6.95
N LEU A 107 11.92 0.17 6.93
CA LEU A 107 12.90 -0.90 7.04
C LEU A 107 13.34 -1.21 8.49
N THR A 108 13.05 -0.32 9.45
CA THR A 108 13.39 -0.45 10.87
C THR A 108 12.18 -0.89 11.68
#